data_AF-A0A811K121-F1
#
_entry.id   AF-A0A811K121-F1
#
_cell.length_a   1.000
_cell.length_b   1.000
_cell.length_c   1.000
_cell.angle_alpha   90.00
_cell.angle_beta   90.00
_cell.angle_gamma   90.00
#
_symmetry.space_group_name_H-M   'P 1'
#
loop_
_entity.id
_entity.type
_entity.pdbx_description
1 polymer ?
#
loop_
_entity_poly.entity_id
_entity_poly.type
_entity_poly.pdbx_seq_one_letter_code
_entity_poly.pdbx_strand_id
1 'polypeptide(L)'
;MNGECSRNPQQDAEAEVEMIGEVLSAMVYYERHAADKFRKQAKSLRCLDHADRIALGPALSEHLKAALKCAAENQKLFDHIINCGRVIFDDNSNYISAMNGLKEGKVPTEHYLSKARSTLKQITRDWSEEGREERESCYNRVIEAMRTLYPNKAERPHVNTLKHQFTIYPYVLDFSNCWTYSDALRPVKIPDVDPSTQLDNESRQNSFSMCAGDFTSAFDAHDSIFDNVVTVFFLDTAANPFKYIQNIKKILKPGGRWINFGPLTYHFEDSEDDSIELPFDILLQQIERYSFEIEIVEENRDLPSYYTRNKRSMLGYQYNCGFFQARLKTEEDSGRNAEATEENQDLEWQC
;
A
#
# COMPACT_ATOMS: atom_id res chain seq x y z
N MET A 1 -33.92 2.77 12.04
CA MET A 1 -33.88 1.32 12.37
C MET A 1 -32.41 0.97 12.48
N ASN A 2 -31.89 0.92 13.70
CA ASN A 2 -30.48 0.68 13.98
C ASN A 2 -30.22 -0.81 13.84
N GLY A 3 -29.59 -1.20 12.73
CA GLY A 3 -29.10 -2.55 12.48
C GLY A 3 -27.58 -2.60 12.64
N GLU A 4 -27.06 -2.19 13.80
CA GLU A 4 -25.69 -2.58 14.16
C GLU A 4 -25.74 -4.06 14.56
N CYS A 5 -25.37 -4.92 13.62
CA CYS A 5 -25.06 -6.31 13.91
C CYS A 5 -23.95 -6.30 14.96
N SER A 6 -24.29 -6.66 16.20
CA SER A 6 -23.33 -6.84 17.29
C SER A 6 -22.34 -7.92 16.87
N ARG A 7 -21.17 -7.52 16.37
CA ARG A 7 -20.11 -8.44 15.96
C ARG A 7 -19.67 -9.27 17.16
N ASN A 8 -19.58 -10.58 16.97
CA ASN A 8 -19.16 -11.51 18.02
C ASN A 8 -17.62 -11.51 18.07
N PRO A 9 -16.99 -11.02 19.17
CA PRO A 9 -15.53 -10.90 19.24
C PRO A 9 -14.77 -12.21 19.02
N GLN A 10 -15.39 -13.34 19.38
CA GLN A 10 -14.80 -14.66 19.16
C GLN A 10 -14.76 -15.03 17.67
N GLN A 11 -15.82 -14.70 16.93
CA GLN A 11 -15.87 -14.93 15.48
C GLN A 11 -14.90 -14.03 14.73
N ASP A 12 -14.75 -12.78 15.16
CA ASP A 12 -13.79 -11.84 14.58
C ASP A 12 -12.35 -12.33 14.78
N ALA A 13 -12.02 -12.82 15.99
CA ALA A 13 -10.69 -13.39 16.27
C ALA A 13 -10.41 -14.67 15.47
N GLU A 14 -11.40 -15.56 15.32
CA GLU A 14 -11.27 -16.77 14.50
C GLU A 14 -11.07 -16.44 13.01
N ALA A 15 -11.82 -15.47 12.49
CA ALA A 15 -11.66 -14.97 11.12
C ALA A 15 -10.28 -14.32 10.91
N GLU A 16 -9.78 -13.57 11.88
CA GLU A 16 -8.44 -12.98 11.84
C GLU A 16 -7.35 -14.06 11.77
N VAL A 17 -7.45 -15.11 12.60
CA VAL A 17 -6.53 -16.27 12.56
C VAL A 17 -6.54 -16.93 11.19
N GLU A 18 -7.71 -17.14 10.60
CA GLU A 18 -7.84 -17.74 9.26
C GLU A 18 -7.19 -16.85 8.19
N MET A 19 -7.47 -15.55 8.20
CA MET A 19 -6.89 -14.60 7.24
C MET A 19 -5.36 -14.52 7.35
N ILE A 20 -4.83 -14.41 8.57
CA ILE A 20 -3.37 -14.45 8.81
C ILE A 20 -2.80 -15.77 8.28
N GLY A 21 -3.47 -16.89 8.54
CA GLY A 21 -3.08 -18.21 8.06
C GLY A 21 -3.02 -18.30 6.53
N GLU A 22 -3.98 -17.73 5.82
CA GLU A 22 -3.97 -17.67 4.35
C GLU A 22 -2.83 -16.82 3.79
N VAL A 23 -2.55 -15.66 4.39
CA VAL A 23 -1.43 -14.79 4.00
C VAL A 23 -0.10 -15.51 4.18
N LEU A 24 0.11 -16.09 5.36
CA LEU A 24 1.33 -16.85 5.67
C LEU A 24 1.47 -18.07 4.76
N SER A 25 0.39 -18.79 4.51
CA SER A 25 0.37 -19.95 3.60
C SER A 25 0.75 -19.53 2.17
N ALA A 26 0.25 -18.40 1.68
CA ALA A 26 0.64 -17.85 0.37
C ALA A 26 2.13 -17.52 0.27
N MET A 27 2.72 -16.98 1.34
CA MET A 27 4.15 -16.71 1.42
C MET A 27 4.98 -18.00 1.45
N VAL A 28 4.60 -19.00 2.24
CA VAL A 28 5.26 -20.31 2.32
C VAL A 28 5.15 -21.09 1.00
N TYR A 29 4.03 -20.93 0.28
CA TYR A 29 3.74 -21.69 -0.94
C TYR A 29 4.30 -21.05 -2.22
N TYR A 30 4.92 -19.87 -2.14
CA TYR A 30 5.25 -19.05 -3.31
C TYR A 30 6.11 -19.78 -4.36
N GLU A 31 7.22 -20.42 -3.96
CA GLU A 31 8.10 -21.16 -4.88
C GLU A 31 7.35 -22.29 -5.58
N ARG A 32 6.54 -23.04 -4.82
CA ARG A 32 5.76 -24.15 -5.35
C ARG A 32 4.72 -23.67 -6.36
N HIS A 33 4.03 -22.57 -6.05
CA HIS A 33 3.12 -21.91 -6.98
C HIS A 33 3.82 -21.48 -8.27
N ALA A 34 4.99 -20.86 -8.16
CA ALA A 34 5.79 -20.47 -9.33
C ALA A 34 6.15 -21.69 -10.18
N ALA A 35 6.64 -22.76 -9.55
CA ALA A 35 6.97 -24.01 -10.21
C ALA A 35 5.76 -24.62 -10.94
N ASP A 36 4.56 -24.57 -10.34
CA ASP A 36 3.34 -25.05 -10.98
C ASP A 36 2.93 -24.21 -12.20
N LYS A 37 3.08 -22.88 -12.14
CA LYS A 37 2.89 -22.00 -13.31
C LYS A 37 3.87 -22.33 -14.43
N PHE A 38 5.16 -22.51 -14.11
CA PHE A 38 6.19 -22.89 -15.09
C PHE A 38 5.94 -24.27 -15.71
N ARG A 39 5.53 -25.27 -14.90
CA ARG A 39 5.14 -26.59 -15.39
C ARG A 39 3.94 -26.52 -16.33
N LYS A 40 2.94 -25.69 -16.00
CA LYS A 40 1.77 -25.48 -16.86
C LYS A 40 2.17 -24.88 -18.20
N GLN A 41 3.04 -23.87 -18.20
CA GLN A 41 3.58 -23.27 -19.42
C GLN A 41 4.35 -24.30 -20.27
N ALA A 42 5.23 -25.08 -19.65
CA ALA A 42 5.96 -26.16 -20.33
C ALA A 42 5.02 -27.23 -20.92
N LYS A 43 3.93 -27.56 -20.21
CA LYS A 43 2.94 -28.53 -20.68
C LYS A 43 2.18 -28.02 -21.90
N SER A 44 1.86 -26.73 -21.96
CA SER A 44 1.19 -26.12 -23.12
C SER A 44 1.98 -26.27 -24.42
N LEU A 45 3.32 -26.37 -24.35
CA LEU A 45 4.18 -26.61 -25.52
C LEU A 45 3.95 -27.97 -26.17
N ARG A 46 3.33 -28.92 -25.47
CA ARG A 46 2.95 -30.23 -26.04
C ARG A 46 1.90 -30.09 -27.14
N CYS A 47 1.29 -28.92 -27.30
CA CYS A 47 0.36 -28.63 -28.39
C CYS A 47 1.06 -28.14 -29.67
N LEU A 48 2.34 -27.75 -29.60
CA LEU A 48 3.11 -27.29 -30.77
C LEU A 48 3.46 -28.45 -31.70
N ASP A 49 3.70 -28.17 -32.98
CA ASP A 49 4.22 -29.17 -33.92
C ASP A 49 5.72 -29.46 -33.69
N HIS A 50 6.30 -30.34 -34.50
CA HIS A 50 7.69 -30.74 -34.31
C HIS A 50 8.69 -29.61 -34.60
N ALA A 51 8.44 -28.80 -35.63
CA ALA A 51 9.35 -27.73 -36.05
C ALA A 51 9.35 -26.61 -35.00
N ASP A 52 8.18 -26.20 -34.55
CA ASP A 52 8.01 -25.17 -33.52
C ASP A 52 8.63 -25.59 -32.19
N ARG A 53 8.50 -26.87 -31.80
CA ARG A 53 9.13 -27.39 -30.58
C ARG A 53 10.65 -27.34 -30.63
N ILE A 54 11.25 -27.65 -31.78
CA ILE A 54 12.71 -27.58 -31.94
C ILE A 54 13.17 -26.12 -31.89
N ALA A 55 12.45 -25.21 -32.55
CA ALA A 55 12.78 -23.79 -32.59
C ALA A 55 12.68 -23.11 -31.21
N LEU A 56 11.62 -23.38 -30.45
CA LEU A 56 11.35 -22.71 -29.17
C LEU A 56 11.94 -23.43 -27.95
N GLY A 57 12.06 -24.76 -28.02
CA GLY A 57 12.38 -25.63 -26.89
C GLY A 57 13.63 -25.23 -26.09
N PRO A 58 14.79 -24.97 -26.73
CA PRO A 58 16.02 -24.61 -26.01
C PRO A 58 15.87 -23.32 -25.20
N ALA A 59 15.45 -22.22 -25.85
CA ALA A 59 15.33 -20.91 -25.21
C ALA A 59 14.32 -20.93 -24.04
N LEU A 60 13.18 -21.58 -24.24
CA LEU A 60 12.16 -21.68 -23.20
C LEU A 60 12.59 -22.62 -22.06
N SER A 61 13.26 -23.74 -22.35
CA SER A 61 13.78 -24.62 -21.29
C SER A 61 14.80 -23.90 -20.41
N GLU A 62 15.69 -23.12 -21.02
CA GLU A 62 16.69 -22.33 -20.32
C GLU A 62 16.03 -21.24 -19.47
N HIS A 63 15.06 -20.52 -20.03
CA HIS A 63 14.26 -19.54 -19.30
C HIS A 63 13.56 -20.15 -18.08
N LEU A 64 12.84 -21.26 -18.22
CA LEU A 64 12.10 -21.88 -17.12
C LEU A 64 13.04 -22.38 -16.00
N LYS A 65 14.22 -22.89 -16.35
CA LYS A 65 15.24 -23.29 -15.36
C LYS A 65 15.75 -22.08 -14.57
N ALA A 66 15.98 -20.96 -15.25
CA ALA A 66 16.40 -19.73 -14.59
C ALA A 66 15.26 -19.13 -13.73
N ALA A 67 14.02 -19.14 -14.24
CA ALA A 67 12.84 -18.67 -13.54
C ALA A 67 12.57 -19.43 -12.22
N LEU A 68 12.79 -20.75 -12.21
CA LEU A 68 12.72 -21.55 -10.99
C LEU A 68 13.73 -21.09 -9.93
N LYS A 69 14.97 -20.78 -10.34
CA LYS A 69 15.99 -20.25 -9.41
C LYS A 69 15.59 -18.89 -8.86
N CYS A 70 15.09 -18.00 -9.72
CA CYS A 70 14.58 -16.69 -9.32
C CYS A 70 13.42 -16.80 -8.32
N ALA A 71 12.49 -17.73 -8.53
CA ALA A 71 11.39 -17.98 -7.61
C ALA A 71 11.87 -18.52 -6.25
N ALA A 72 12.88 -19.39 -6.24
CA ALA A 72 13.50 -19.88 -5.01
C ALA A 72 14.22 -18.77 -4.23
N GLU A 73 14.87 -17.81 -4.90
CA GLU A 73 15.44 -16.64 -4.21
C GLU A 73 14.35 -15.74 -3.59
N ASN A 74 13.21 -15.54 -4.28
CA ASN A 74 12.07 -14.82 -3.69
C ASN A 74 11.50 -15.54 -2.46
N GLN A 75 11.45 -16.87 -2.48
CA GLN A 75 10.99 -17.67 -1.34
C GLN A 75 11.83 -17.41 -0.10
N LYS A 76 13.16 -17.31 -0.23
CA LYS A 76 14.04 -16.98 0.91
C LYS A 76 13.68 -15.65 1.56
N LEU A 77 13.27 -14.64 0.78
CA LEU A 77 12.80 -13.38 1.34
C LEU A 77 11.49 -13.58 2.13
N PHE A 78 10.53 -14.32 1.58
CA PHE A 78 9.30 -14.63 2.31
C PHE A 78 9.56 -15.41 3.60
N ASP A 79 10.45 -16.40 3.57
CA ASP A 79 10.86 -17.15 4.76
C ASP A 79 11.48 -16.21 5.80
N HIS A 80 12.30 -15.25 5.36
CA HIS A 80 12.85 -14.23 6.25
C HIS A 80 11.77 -13.32 6.84
N ILE A 81 10.82 -12.84 6.04
CA ILE A 81 9.68 -12.02 6.50
C ILE A 81 8.85 -12.78 7.55
N ILE A 82 8.55 -14.06 7.30
CA ILE A 82 7.82 -14.91 8.25
C ILE A 82 8.61 -15.07 9.55
N ASN A 83 9.92 -15.29 9.47
CA ASN A 83 10.77 -15.42 10.65
C ASN A 83 10.85 -14.12 11.46
N CYS A 84 10.92 -12.96 10.80
CA CYS A 84 10.80 -11.66 11.47
C CYS A 84 9.43 -11.50 12.13
N GLY A 85 8.35 -11.89 11.44
CA GLY A 85 6.99 -11.85 11.98
C GLY A 85 6.83 -12.67 13.26
N ARG A 86 7.48 -13.83 13.37
CA ARG A 86 7.52 -14.63 14.61
C ARG A 86 8.08 -13.88 15.81
N VAL A 87 9.00 -12.94 15.59
CA VAL A 87 9.63 -12.14 16.65
C VAL A 87 8.83 -10.87 16.93
N ILE A 88 8.29 -10.25 15.87
CA ILE A 88 7.52 -9.00 15.98
C ILE A 88 6.15 -9.23 16.63
N PHE A 89 5.55 -10.40 16.40
CA PHE A 89 4.21 -10.76 16.85
C PHE A 89 4.24 -11.94 17.83
N ASP A 90 5.29 -12.03 18.66
CA ASP A 90 5.50 -13.13 19.61
C ASP A 90 4.53 -13.14 20.79
N ASP A 91 3.82 -12.03 21.00
CA ASP A 91 2.77 -11.82 22.00
C ASP A 91 1.35 -11.83 21.41
N ASN A 92 1.20 -11.84 20.08
CA ASN A 92 -0.09 -11.84 19.41
C ASN A 92 -0.66 -13.27 19.30
N SER A 93 -1.68 -13.59 20.11
CA SER A 93 -2.30 -14.92 20.16
C SER A 93 -2.86 -15.40 18.82
N ASN A 94 -3.41 -14.48 18.02
CA ASN A 94 -4.02 -14.80 16.73
C ASN A 94 -2.93 -15.17 15.70
N TYR A 95 -1.84 -14.39 15.66
CA TYR A 95 -0.68 -14.68 14.84
C TYR A 95 -0.03 -16.03 15.22
N ILE A 96 0.20 -16.28 16.52
CA ILE A 96 0.76 -17.54 17.01
C ILE A 96 -0.12 -18.72 16.61
N SER A 97 -1.44 -18.59 16.77
CA SER A 97 -2.40 -19.63 16.40
C SER A 97 -2.38 -19.91 14.91
N ALA A 98 -2.34 -18.88 14.07
CA ALA A 98 -2.22 -19.00 12.63
C ALA A 98 -0.92 -19.70 12.21
N MET A 99 0.21 -19.31 12.81
CA MET A 99 1.53 -19.93 12.57
C MET A 99 1.56 -21.41 12.95
N ASN A 100 0.96 -21.78 14.09
CA ASN A 100 0.84 -23.18 14.51
C ASN A 100 -0.11 -23.98 13.61
N GLY A 101 -1.12 -23.31 13.05
CA GLY A 101 -2.11 -23.87 12.13
C GLY A 101 -1.66 -23.96 10.68
N LEU A 102 -0.43 -23.55 10.34
CA LEU A 102 0.12 -23.67 8.98
C LEU A 102 0.22 -25.14 8.57
N LYS A 103 -0.82 -25.65 7.91
CA LYS A 103 -0.87 -27.02 7.41
C LYS A 103 0.00 -27.14 6.16
N GLU A 104 0.99 -28.03 6.22
CA GLU A 104 1.73 -28.44 5.04
C GLU A 104 0.76 -28.92 3.95
N GLY A 105 0.80 -28.27 2.79
CA GLY A 105 0.08 -28.70 1.59
C GLY A 105 -1.32 -28.11 1.36
N LYS A 106 -1.85 -27.23 2.23
CA LYS A 106 -3.03 -26.43 1.86
C LYS A 106 -2.62 -25.46 0.74
N VAL A 107 -3.28 -25.56 -0.41
CA VAL A 107 -3.01 -24.66 -1.55
C VAL A 107 -3.76 -23.35 -1.30
N PRO A 108 -3.07 -22.20 -1.19
CA PRO A 108 -3.71 -20.90 -1.01
C PRO A 108 -4.54 -20.52 -2.23
N THR A 109 -5.55 -19.67 -2.03
CA THR A 109 -6.37 -19.18 -3.15
C THR A 109 -5.56 -18.24 -4.06
N GLU A 110 -6.01 -18.07 -5.32
CA GLU A 110 -5.35 -17.14 -6.24
C GLU A 110 -5.39 -15.69 -5.74
N HIS A 111 -6.39 -15.33 -4.93
CA HIS A 111 -6.46 -14.04 -4.27
C HIS A 111 -5.20 -13.78 -3.42
N TYR A 112 -4.88 -14.66 -2.47
CA TYR A 112 -3.70 -14.51 -1.60
C TYR A 112 -2.38 -14.67 -2.35
N LEU A 113 -2.30 -15.59 -3.32
CA LEU A 113 -1.11 -15.74 -4.18
C LEU A 113 -0.85 -14.49 -5.01
N SER A 114 -1.90 -13.79 -5.46
CA SER A 114 -1.77 -12.52 -6.17
C SER A 114 -1.25 -11.41 -5.25
N LYS A 115 -1.70 -11.37 -3.99
CA LYS A 115 -1.20 -10.43 -3.00
C LYS A 115 0.28 -10.67 -2.69
N ALA A 116 0.71 -11.92 -2.50
CA ALA A 116 2.13 -12.25 -2.32
C ALA A 116 3.00 -11.75 -3.49
N ARG A 117 2.55 -11.93 -4.75
CA ARG A 117 3.24 -11.36 -5.92
C ARG A 117 3.26 -9.83 -5.90
N SER A 118 2.15 -9.20 -5.56
CA SER A 118 2.05 -7.74 -5.44
C SER A 118 3.00 -7.21 -4.36
N THR A 119 3.16 -7.92 -3.23
CA THR A 119 4.10 -7.56 -2.16
C THR A 119 5.53 -7.44 -2.67
N LEU A 120 6.01 -8.34 -3.55
CA LEU A 120 7.34 -8.20 -4.15
C LEU A 120 7.48 -6.93 -5.00
N LYS A 121 6.42 -6.53 -5.71
CA LYS A 121 6.38 -5.31 -6.50
C LYS A 121 6.31 -4.05 -5.61
N GLN A 122 5.57 -4.10 -4.52
CA GLN A 122 5.55 -3.05 -3.49
C GLN A 122 6.94 -2.86 -2.85
N ILE A 123 7.61 -3.96 -2.48
CA ILE A 123 8.98 -3.91 -1.95
C ILE A 123 9.94 -3.29 -2.98
N THR A 124 9.77 -3.60 -4.26
CA THR A 124 10.56 -2.99 -5.35
C THR A 124 10.30 -1.48 -5.45
N ARG A 125 9.05 -1.05 -5.38
CA ARG A 125 8.67 0.37 -5.39
C ARG A 125 9.32 1.12 -4.22
N ASP A 126 9.17 0.61 -2.99
CA ASP A 126 9.54 1.37 -1.80
C ASP A 126 11.02 1.25 -1.41
N TRP A 127 11.68 0.15 -1.75
CA TRP A 127 13.02 -0.18 -1.23
C TRP A 127 14.07 -0.45 -2.30
N SER A 128 13.82 -0.15 -3.57
CA SER A 128 14.81 -0.34 -4.63
C SER A 128 15.10 0.92 -5.43
N GLU A 129 16.30 0.98 -6.01
CA GLU A 129 16.69 2.06 -6.93
C GLU A 129 15.78 2.12 -8.15
N GLU A 130 15.25 0.96 -8.60
CA GLU A 130 14.31 0.90 -9.72
C GLU A 130 13.00 1.64 -9.41
N GLY A 131 12.56 1.61 -8.14
CA GLY A 131 11.40 2.30 -7.62
C GLY A 131 11.61 3.80 -7.35
N ARG A 132 12.84 4.32 -7.41
CA ARG A 132 13.17 5.71 -7.03
C ARG A 132 12.29 6.73 -7.74
N GLU A 133 12.17 6.62 -9.07
CA GLU A 133 11.35 7.55 -9.87
C GLU A 133 9.88 7.60 -9.39
N GLU A 134 9.30 6.45 -9.02
CA GLU A 134 7.91 6.44 -8.53
C GLU A 134 7.81 7.03 -7.12
N ARG A 135 8.78 6.75 -6.24
CA ARG A 135 8.84 7.38 -4.93
C ARG A 135 9.01 8.89 -5.05
N GLU A 136 9.85 9.34 -5.97
CA GLU A 136 10.06 10.77 -6.21
C GLU A 136 8.80 11.42 -6.79
N SER A 137 8.07 10.77 -7.70
CA SER A 137 6.81 11.32 -8.24
C SER A 137 5.70 11.39 -7.19
N CYS A 138 5.67 10.47 -6.22
CA CYS A 138 4.61 10.40 -5.20
C CYS A 138 4.97 11.11 -3.89
N TYR A 139 6.14 10.82 -3.33
CA TYR A 139 6.52 11.23 -1.98
C TYR A 139 7.17 12.61 -1.94
N ASN A 140 7.82 13.09 -3.02
CA ASN A 140 8.52 14.38 -2.95
C ASN A 140 7.57 15.53 -2.65
N ARG A 141 6.38 15.55 -3.27
CA ARG A 141 5.38 16.61 -3.04
C ARG A 141 4.93 16.67 -1.58
N VAL A 142 4.66 15.49 -1.02
CA VAL A 142 4.28 15.33 0.40
C VAL A 142 5.44 15.72 1.32
N ILE A 143 6.66 15.27 1.03
CA ILE A 143 7.86 15.56 1.82
C ILE A 143 8.16 17.07 1.78
N GLU A 144 7.94 17.74 0.65
CA GLU A 144 8.08 19.19 0.51
C GLU A 144 7.05 19.93 1.37
N ALA A 145 5.78 19.54 1.32
CA ALA A 145 4.75 20.09 2.20
C ALA A 145 5.14 19.95 3.68
N MET A 146 5.57 18.75 4.09
CA MET A 146 6.06 18.50 5.46
C MET A 146 7.31 19.33 5.81
N ARG A 147 8.23 19.56 4.87
CA ARG A 147 9.43 20.41 5.09
C ARG A 147 9.07 21.88 5.25
N THR A 148 8.04 22.35 4.56
CA THR A 148 7.51 23.71 4.72
C THR A 148 6.87 23.88 6.09
N LEU A 149 6.12 22.88 6.57
CA LEU A 149 5.50 22.89 7.90
C LEU A 149 6.51 22.75 9.04
N TYR A 150 7.57 21.95 8.82
CA TYR A 150 8.60 21.65 9.82
C TYR A 150 10.00 21.93 9.26
N PRO A 151 10.41 23.22 9.16
CA PRO A 151 11.68 23.59 8.54
C PRO A 151 12.89 23.17 9.39
N ASN A 152 12.73 22.96 10.70
CA ASN A 152 13.83 22.56 11.57
C ASN A 152 14.18 21.06 11.37
N LYS A 153 15.31 20.80 10.72
CA LYS A 153 15.79 19.43 10.46
C LYS A 153 16.30 18.72 11.72
N ALA A 154 16.76 19.45 12.73
CA ALA A 154 17.35 18.89 13.93
C ALA A 154 16.37 18.12 14.83
N GLU A 155 15.05 18.23 14.57
CA GLU A 155 14.00 17.64 15.40
C GLU A 155 13.49 16.28 14.90
N ARG A 156 14.00 15.76 13.78
CA ARG A 156 13.46 14.56 13.11
C ARG A 156 14.11 13.25 13.61
N PRO A 157 13.34 12.18 13.88
CA PRO A 157 13.82 10.90 14.41
C PRO A 157 14.49 9.98 13.36
N HIS A 158 15.20 8.94 13.82
CA HIS A 158 16.08 8.05 13.03
C HIS A 158 15.74 6.55 13.14
N VAL A 159 16.06 5.72 12.12
CA VAL A 159 15.77 4.26 12.06
C VAL A 159 16.97 3.47 11.49
N ASN A 160 17.22 2.23 11.97
CA ASN A 160 18.44 1.43 11.69
C ASN A 160 18.20 0.23 10.74
N THR A 161 19.00 0.04 9.67
CA THR A 161 19.19 -1.26 8.93
C THR A 161 20.49 -1.22 8.08
N LEU A 162 20.71 -2.15 7.12
CA LEU A 162 21.88 -2.26 6.23
C LEU A 162 21.46 -2.30 4.74
N LYS A 163 22.24 -1.67 3.84
CA LYS A 163 21.97 -1.54 2.38
C LYS A 163 22.20 -2.81 1.54
N HIS A 164 21.38 -3.01 0.51
CA HIS A 164 21.46 -4.07 -0.52
C HIS A 164 21.60 -5.51 0.01
N GLN A 165 20.98 -5.81 1.15
CA GLN A 165 21.06 -7.13 1.79
C GLN A 165 20.35 -8.24 0.99
N PHE A 166 19.29 -7.91 0.25
CA PHE A 166 18.48 -8.90 -0.46
C PHE A 166 18.45 -8.64 -1.96
N THR A 167 18.33 -9.72 -2.73
CA THR A 167 18.08 -9.68 -4.17
C THR A 167 16.78 -10.43 -4.46
N ILE A 168 15.84 -9.76 -5.14
CA ILE A 168 14.54 -10.32 -5.51
C ILE A 168 14.30 -10.25 -7.03
N TYR A 169 13.29 -10.98 -7.48
CA TYR A 169 12.88 -11.14 -8.87
C TYR A 169 11.36 -10.89 -8.99
N PRO A 170 10.91 -9.64 -8.83
CA PRO A 170 9.48 -9.29 -8.70
C PRO A 170 8.65 -9.56 -9.97
N TYR A 171 9.31 -9.72 -11.12
CA TYR A 171 8.67 -9.88 -12.43
C TYR A 171 8.75 -11.33 -12.98
N VAL A 172 9.28 -12.28 -12.21
CA VAL A 172 9.53 -13.66 -12.66
C VAL A 172 8.26 -14.43 -13.10
N LEU A 173 7.08 -13.99 -12.63
CA LEU A 173 5.77 -14.57 -12.96
C LEU A 173 4.95 -13.71 -13.94
N ASP A 174 5.52 -12.62 -14.44
CA ASP A 174 4.89 -11.81 -15.49
C ASP A 174 5.20 -12.47 -16.83
N PHE A 175 4.22 -13.17 -17.42
CA PHE A 175 4.36 -13.85 -18.72
C PHE A 175 3.82 -13.02 -19.90
N SER A 176 3.04 -11.99 -19.61
CA SER A 176 2.44 -11.09 -20.61
C SER A 176 3.23 -9.79 -20.67
N ASN A 177 3.18 -9.12 -21.82
CA ASN A 177 3.78 -7.80 -22.03
C ASN A 177 5.30 -7.77 -21.79
N CYS A 178 5.99 -8.85 -22.13
CA CYS A 178 7.45 -8.97 -22.00
C CYS A 178 8.14 -8.85 -23.36
N TRP A 179 9.19 -8.03 -23.45
CA TRP A 179 10.05 -7.97 -24.63
C TRP A 179 11.03 -9.15 -24.68
N THR A 180 11.60 -9.52 -23.53
CA THR A 180 12.58 -10.59 -23.43
C THR A 180 12.41 -11.41 -22.14
N TYR A 181 12.86 -12.65 -22.15
CA TYR A 181 12.92 -13.47 -20.92
C TYR A 181 13.87 -12.87 -19.88
N SER A 182 14.95 -12.22 -20.30
CA SER A 182 15.89 -11.56 -19.38
C SER A 182 15.24 -10.43 -18.59
N ASP A 183 14.22 -9.75 -19.14
CA ASP A 183 13.52 -8.69 -18.41
C ASP A 183 12.71 -9.23 -17.24
N ALA A 184 12.03 -10.37 -17.42
CA ALA A 184 11.28 -11.03 -16.34
C ALA A 184 12.21 -11.61 -15.25
N LEU A 185 13.42 -12.03 -15.63
CA LEU A 185 14.41 -12.65 -14.75
C LEU A 185 15.39 -11.65 -14.11
N ARG A 186 15.20 -10.34 -14.32
CA ARG A 186 16.16 -9.35 -13.81
C ARG A 186 16.15 -9.28 -12.28
N PRO A 187 17.32 -9.18 -11.64
CA PRO A 187 17.41 -8.99 -10.21
C PRO A 187 17.14 -7.53 -9.82
N VAL A 188 16.49 -7.34 -8.68
CA VAL A 188 16.31 -6.06 -7.99
C VAL A 188 16.94 -6.18 -6.60
N LYS A 189 17.81 -5.24 -6.23
CA LYS A 189 18.49 -5.20 -4.93
C LYS A 189 17.78 -4.26 -3.97
N ILE A 190 17.64 -4.68 -2.71
CA ILE A 190 16.97 -3.93 -1.64
C ILE A 190 17.72 -4.09 -0.31
N PRO A 191 17.62 -3.12 0.63
CA PRO A 191 17.14 -1.75 0.40
C PRO A 191 18.19 -0.93 -0.36
N ASP A 192 17.77 0.04 -1.18
CA ASP A 192 18.65 0.90 -2.01
C ASP A 192 19.27 2.09 -1.27
N VAL A 193 18.55 2.62 -0.29
CA VAL A 193 19.07 3.55 0.69
C VAL A 193 19.32 2.78 1.97
N ASP A 194 20.42 3.11 2.64
CA ASP A 194 20.56 2.75 4.04
C ASP A 194 19.81 3.82 4.85
N PRO A 195 18.65 3.50 5.46
CA PRO A 195 17.92 4.47 6.28
C PRO A 195 18.77 5.03 7.43
N SER A 196 19.90 4.38 7.76
CA SER A 196 20.82 4.77 8.84
C SER A 196 21.87 5.83 8.47
N THR A 197 22.07 6.17 7.19
CA THR A 197 23.24 6.98 6.76
C THR A 197 23.07 8.51 6.88
N GLN A 198 22.23 8.99 7.80
CA GLN A 198 22.14 10.41 8.15
C GLN A 198 22.27 10.60 9.68
N LEU A 199 23.50 10.89 10.11
CA LEU A 199 24.03 11.12 11.48
C LEU A 199 23.14 12.10 12.30
N ASP A 200 22.94 12.02 13.64
CA ASP A 200 23.82 11.69 14.78
C ASP A 200 23.15 10.73 15.80
N ASN A 201 23.88 9.71 16.27
CA ASN A 201 23.43 8.73 17.27
C ASN A 201 23.36 9.24 18.73
N GLU A 202 23.62 10.53 18.96
CA GLU A 202 23.75 11.06 20.33
C GLU A 202 22.53 11.87 20.80
N SER A 203 21.59 12.23 19.93
CA SER A 203 20.59 13.26 20.29
C SER A 203 19.17 12.77 20.59
N ARG A 204 18.59 11.74 19.95
CA ARG A 204 17.20 11.29 20.26
C ARG A 204 16.90 9.82 19.87
N GLN A 205 16.02 9.17 20.64
CA GLN A 205 15.48 7.83 20.36
C GLN A 205 14.60 7.83 19.09
N ASN A 206 14.64 6.71 18.35
CA ASN A 206 13.72 6.42 17.26
C ASN A 206 12.26 6.56 17.74
N SER A 207 11.46 7.42 17.10
CA SER A 207 10.04 7.60 17.38
C SER A 207 9.14 7.17 16.21
N PHE A 208 9.67 6.40 15.26
CA PHE A 208 8.90 5.78 14.19
C PHE A 208 8.18 4.55 14.72
N SER A 209 6.86 4.49 14.51
CA SER A 209 6.01 3.39 14.92
C SER A 209 5.07 2.97 13.79
N MET A 210 4.54 1.76 13.88
CA MET A 210 3.54 1.22 12.97
C MET A 210 2.40 0.63 13.80
N CYS A 211 1.17 0.83 13.34
CA CYS A 211 -0.03 0.23 13.93
C CYS A 211 -0.62 -0.76 12.92
N ALA A 212 -0.96 -1.96 13.38
CA ALA A 212 -1.68 -2.95 12.58
C ALA A 212 -3.18 -2.85 12.87
N GLY A 213 -4.00 -2.73 11.83
CA GLY A 213 -5.46 -2.66 11.95
C GLY A 213 -6.13 -1.89 10.82
N ASP A 214 -7.47 -1.87 10.85
CA ASP A 214 -8.28 -1.00 10.01
C ASP A 214 -8.12 0.45 10.48
N PHE A 215 -7.77 1.37 9.58
CA PHE A 215 -7.59 2.78 9.89
C PHE A 215 -8.79 3.38 10.64
N THR A 216 -10.01 2.97 10.28
CA THR A 216 -11.25 3.52 10.84
C THR A 216 -11.51 3.15 12.29
N SER A 217 -10.84 2.13 12.83
CA SER A 217 -10.97 1.69 14.22
C SER A 217 -9.65 1.68 15.01
N ALA A 218 -8.50 1.68 14.32
CA ALA A 218 -7.17 1.63 14.93
C ALA A 218 -6.91 2.77 15.93
N PHE A 219 -7.62 3.89 15.77
CA PHE A 219 -7.48 5.08 16.61
C PHE A 219 -8.74 5.41 17.41
N ASP A 220 -9.62 4.43 17.66
CA ASP A 220 -10.91 4.70 18.31
C ASP A 220 -10.80 5.29 19.72
N ALA A 221 -9.78 4.90 20.46
CA ALA A 221 -9.48 5.40 21.80
C ALA A 221 -8.70 6.72 21.82
N HIS A 222 -8.43 7.30 20.65
CA HIS A 222 -7.60 8.50 20.50
C HIS A 222 -8.38 9.65 19.88
N ASP A 223 -8.10 10.86 20.35
CA ASP A 223 -8.66 12.11 19.83
C ASP A 223 -7.54 13.16 19.85
N SER A 224 -7.41 13.92 18.77
CA SER A 224 -6.52 15.07 18.69
C SER A 224 -5.07 14.75 19.06
N ILE A 225 -4.53 13.65 18.52
CA ILE A 225 -3.18 13.16 18.84
C ILE A 225 -2.14 13.52 17.78
N PHE A 226 -2.55 13.75 16.53
CA PHE A 226 -1.64 14.03 15.43
C PHE A 226 -1.66 15.50 15.01
N ASP A 227 -0.48 16.07 14.83
CA ASP A 227 -0.34 17.40 14.22
C ASP A 227 -0.58 17.36 12.70
N ASN A 228 -0.25 16.23 12.05
CA ASN A 228 -0.55 16.01 10.65
C ASN A 228 -0.96 14.57 10.35
N VAL A 229 -1.82 14.41 9.36
CA VAL A 229 -2.16 13.14 8.74
C VAL A 229 -1.77 13.21 7.27
N VAL A 230 -1.09 12.18 6.79
CA VAL A 230 -0.61 12.10 5.41
C VAL A 230 -1.19 10.85 4.76
N THR A 231 -1.87 11.02 3.63
CA THR A 231 -2.46 9.91 2.86
C THR A 231 -1.86 9.88 1.46
N VAL A 232 -1.26 8.75 1.07
CA VAL A 232 -0.66 8.57 -0.26
C VAL A 232 -1.21 7.30 -0.90
N PHE A 233 -1.93 7.42 -2.02
CA PHE A 233 -2.64 6.29 -2.66
C PHE A 233 -3.50 5.49 -1.67
N PHE A 234 -4.28 6.22 -0.86
CA PHE A 234 -5.01 5.65 0.28
C PHE A 234 -6.50 6.02 0.30
N LEU A 235 -6.88 7.23 -0.09
CA LEU A 235 -8.27 7.69 0.03
C LEU A 235 -9.28 6.81 -0.72
N ASP A 236 -8.86 6.27 -1.86
CA ASP A 236 -9.65 5.42 -2.73
C ASP A 236 -9.74 3.96 -2.27
N THR A 237 -9.10 3.61 -1.15
CA THR A 237 -9.28 2.30 -0.49
C THR A 237 -10.51 2.24 0.40
N ALA A 238 -11.24 3.35 0.59
CA ALA A 238 -12.45 3.38 1.40
C ALA A 238 -13.67 2.92 0.58
N ALA A 239 -14.46 1.99 1.13
CA ALA A 239 -15.84 1.79 0.66
C ALA A 239 -16.72 3.03 0.94
N ASN A 240 -16.43 3.74 2.03
CA ASN A 240 -17.10 5.00 2.35
C ASN A 240 -16.07 6.06 2.75
N PRO A 241 -15.74 7.03 1.86
CA PRO A 241 -14.72 8.04 2.13
C PRO A 241 -15.09 8.97 3.30
N PHE A 242 -16.37 9.11 3.65
CA PHE A 242 -16.78 9.91 4.80
C PHE A 242 -16.27 9.33 6.13
N LYS A 243 -16.14 8.00 6.24
CA LYS A 243 -15.54 7.37 7.42
C LYS A 243 -14.07 7.77 7.58
N TYR A 244 -13.34 7.86 6.46
CA TYR A 244 -11.96 8.34 6.47
C TYR A 244 -11.90 9.81 6.88
N ILE A 245 -12.73 10.69 6.29
CA ILE A 245 -12.77 12.12 6.64
C ILE A 245 -13.07 12.31 8.13
N GLN A 246 -14.08 11.61 8.67
CA GLN A 246 -14.45 11.67 10.08
C GLN A 246 -13.32 11.20 11.00
N ASN A 247 -12.67 10.09 10.66
CA ASN A 247 -11.59 9.55 11.47
C ASN A 247 -10.35 10.46 11.43
N ILE A 248 -9.99 11.01 10.26
CA ILE A 248 -8.90 11.98 10.10
C ILE A 248 -9.18 13.23 10.94
N LYS A 249 -10.42 13.75 10.90
CA LYS A 249 -10.83 14.87 11.75
C LYS A 249 -10.66 14.56 13.24
N LYS A 250 -11.12 13.40 13.69
CA LYS A 250 -11.04 12.96 15.09
C LYS A 250 -9.61 12.89 15.59
N ILE A 251 -8.68 12.35 14.80
CA ILE A 251 -7.30 12.13 15.28
C ILE A 251 -6.40 13.35 15.10
N LEU A 252 -6.80 14.34 14.29
CA LEU A 252 -6.07 15.59 14.10
C LEU A 252 -6.32 16.57 15.24
N LYS A 253 -5.25 17.19 15.75
CA LYS A 253 -5.36 18.34 16.64
C LYS A 253 -6.05 19.51 15.92
N PRO A 254 -6.78 20.39 16.63
CA PRO A 254 -7.21 21.68 16.08
C PRO A 254 -6.03 22.45 15.48
N GLY A 255 -6.17 22.95 14.25
CA GLY A 255 -5.09 23.58 13.50
C GLY A 255 -4.12 22.61 12.81
N GLY A 256 -4.24 21.30 13.05
CA GLY A 256 -3.46 20.26 12.38
C GLY A 256 -3.80 20.14 10.89
N ARG A 257 -2.93 19.47 10.13
CA ARG A 257 -3.04 19.40 8.66
C ARG A 257 -3.22 18.00 8.12
N TRP A 258 -4.09 17.89 7.14
CA TRP A 258 -4.22 16.71 6.30
C TRP A 258 -3.59 16.99 4.93
N ILE A 259 -2.59 16.21 4.56
CA ILE A 259 -1.95 16.24 3.24
C ILE A 259 -2.30 14.95 2.50
N ASN A 260 -2.86 15.07 1.31
CA ASN A 260 -3.21 13.93 0.46
C ASN A 260 -2.47 13.99 -0.87
N PHE A 261 -2.05 12.83 -1.37
CA PHE A 261 -1.57 12.65 -2.74
C PHE A 261 -2.04 11.31 -3.31
N GLY A 262 -2.88 11.30 -4.34
CA GLY A 262 -3.28 10.04 -4.96
C GLY A 262 -4.34 10.18 -6.05
N PRO A 263 -4.62 9.08 -6.77
CA PRO A 263 -5.77 8.99 -7.66
C PRO A 263 -7.06 8.74 -6.86
N LEU A 264 -8.17 8.58 -7.60
CA LEU A 264 -9.45 8.10 -7.07
C LEU A 264 -9.87 6.82 -7.82
N THR A 265 -9.06 5.77 -7.69
CA THR A 265 -9.36 4.44 -8.25
C THR A 265 -10.09 3.61 -7.20
N TYR A 266 -11.40 3.88 -7.03
CA TYR A 266 -12.19 3.31 -5.94
C TYR A 266 -12.13 1.79 -5.91
N HIS A 267 -11.62 1.23 -4.81
CA HIS A 267 -11.32 -0.20 -4.71
C HIS A 267 -12.55 -1.11 -4.83
N PHE A 268 -13.72 -0.58 -4.48
CA PHE A 268 -14.98 -1.31 -4.36
C PHE A 268 -15.99 -0.96 -5.47
N GLU A 269 -15.62 -0.14 -6.47
CA GLU A 269 -16.51 0.32 -7.55
C GLU A 269 -17.20 -0.86 -8.29
N ASP A 270 -16.45 -1.92 -8.57
CA ASP A 270 -16.94 -3.13 -9.25
C ASP A 270 -17.28 -4.28 -8.29
N SER A 271 -17.31 -4.02 -6.99
CA SER A 271 -17.58 -5.07 -5.98
C SER A 271 -19.09 -5.25 -5.74
N GLU A 272 -19.46 -6.38 -5.13
CA GLU A 272 -20.85 -6.58 -4.67
C GLU A 272 -21.18 -5.78 -3.40
N ASP A 273 -20.17 -5.19 -2.76
CA ASP A 273 -20.31 -4.41 -1.53
C ASP A 273 -20.70 -2.96 -1.83
N ASP A 274 -21.44 -2.33 -0.91
CA ASP A 274 -21.80 -0.91 -1.02
C ASP A 274 -20.55 -0.03 -1.00
N SER A 275 -20.40 0.80 -2.03
CA SER A 275 -19.28 1.75 -2.19
C SER A 275 -19.80 3.14 -2.59
N ILE A 276 -19.05 4.18 -2.22
CA ILE A 276 -19.36 5.58 -2.54
C ILE A 276 -18.19 6.19 -3.32
N GLU A 277 -18.40 6.40 -4.61
CA GLU A 277 -17.45 7.00 -5.53
C GLU A 277 -17.75 8.49 -5.70
N LEU A 278 -16.79 9.36 -5.36
CA LEU A 278 -16.90 10.80 -5.53
C LEU A 278 -15.81 11.30 -6.50
N PRO A 279 -16.12 12.21 -7.43
CA PRO A 279 -15.07 12.92 -8.14
C PRO A 279 -14.31 13.87 -7.19
N PHE A 280 -13.09 14.26 -7.58
CA PHE A 280 -12.15 14.97 -6.69
C PHE A 280 -12.69 16.31 -6.17
N ASP A 281 -13.37 17.08 -7.01
CA ASP A 281 -13.98 18.36 -6.64
C ASP A 281 -15.10 18.18 -5.60
N ILE A 282 -15.97 17.18 -5.78
CA ILE A 282 -17.04 16.88 -4.82
C ILE A 282 -16.47 16.36 -3.51
N LEU A 283 -15.40 15.54 -3.55
CA LEU A 283 -14.71 15.08 -2.37
C LEU A 283 -14.15 16.27 -1.55
N LEU A 284 -13.50 17.24 -2.20
CA LEU A 284 -13.01 18.46 -1.55
C LEU A 284 -14.14 19.26 -0.90
N GLN A 285 -15.28 19.43 -1.58
CA GLN A 285 -16.45 20.10 -0.99
C GLN A 285 -16.93 19.38 0.28
N GLN A 286 -16.93 18.04 0.29
CA GLN A 286 -17.28 17.31 1.49
C GLN A 286 -16.25 17.55 2.59
N ILE A 287 -14.95 17.49 2.29
CA ILE A 287 -13.89 17.76 3.27
C ILE A 287 -14.10 19.13 3.94
N GLU A 288 -14.43 20.18 3.19
CA GLU A 288 -14.73 21.50 3.74
C GLU A 288 -15.92 21.51 4.71
N ARG A 289 -16.99 20.77 4.39
CA ARG A 289 -18.15 20.60 5.28
C ARG A 289 -17.78 19.95 6.62
N TYR A 290 -16.71 19.16 6.66
CA TYR A 290 -16.18 18.56 7.89
C TYR A 290 -15.23 19.49 8.68
N SER A 291 -15.33 20.81 8.46
CA SER A 291 -14.55 21.84 9.18
C SER A 291 -13.07 21.88 8.79
N PHE A 292 -12.72 21.37 7.62
CA PHE A 292 -11.42 21.62 7.03
C PHE A 292 -11.44 22.90 6.20
N GLU A 293 -10.31 23.60 6.16
CA GLU A 293 -10.04 24.69 5.23
C GLU A 293 -8.99 24.21 4.24
N ILE A 294 -9.33 24.20 2.95
CA ILE A 294 -8.41 23.78 1.90
C ILE A 294 -7.39 24.91 1.66
N GLU A 295 -6.13 24.66 1.99
CA GLU A 295 -5.03 25.63 1.83
C GLU A 295 -4.38 25.53 0.43
N ILE A 296 -4.29 24.31 -0.11
CA ILE A 296 -3.64 24.03 -1.41
C ILE A 296 -4.43 22.93 -2.14
N VAL A 297 -4.61 23.08 -3.45
CA VAL A 297 -5.14 22.04 -4.36
C VAL A 297 -4.34 22.04 -5.66
N GLU A 298 -3.92 20.86 -6.11
CA GLU A 298 -3.23 20.66 -7.39
C GLU A 298 -3.71 19.35 -8.03
N GLU A 299 -4.00 19.36 -9.32
CA GLU A 299 -4.43 18.16 -10.05
C GLU A 299 -3.28 17.38 -10.69
N ASN A 300 -2.07 17.94 -10.67
CA ASN A 300 -0.82 17.35 -11.21
C ASN A 300 -0.95 16.71 -12.60
N ARG A 301 -1.78 17.28 -13.50
CA ARG A 301 -2.05 16.72 -14.84
C ARG A 301 -0.80 16.57 -15.71
N ASP A 302 0.19 17.43 -15.50
CA ASP A 302 1.45 17.44 -16.26
C ASP A 302 2.57 16.63 -15.57
N LEU A 303 2.32 16.06 -14.39
CA LEU A 303 3.29 15.34 -13.57
C LEU A 303 2.71 13.96 -13.18
N PRO A 304 2.69 13.00 -14.12
CA PRO A 304 2.11 11.69 -13.86
C PRO A 304 2.90 10.93 -12.80
N SER A 305 2.17 10.21 -11.96
CA SER A 305 2.68 9.23 -11.02
C SER A 305 2.43 7.81 -11.50
N TYR A 306 3.15 6.87 -10.89
CA TYR A 306 3.08 5.45 -11.22
C TYR A 306 2.90 4.65 -9.94
N TYR A 307 2.46 3.41 -10.07
CA TYR A 307 2.27 2.50 -8.94
C TYR A 307 2.73 1.08 -9.30
N THR A 308 3.87 0.65 -8.76
CA THR A 308 4.45 -0.68 -8.98
C THR A 308 4.72 -1.01 -10.46
N ARG A 309 4.99 0.01 -11.28
CA ARG A 309 5.15 -0.11 -12.74
C ARG A 309 6.41 -0.90 -13.06
N ASN A 310 6.27 -1.92 -13.88
CA ASN A 310 7.39 -2.53 -14.57
C ASN A 310 7.78 -1.63 -15.77
N LYS A 311 8.82 -0.79 -15.62
CA LYS A 311 9.26 0.14 -16.68
C LYS A 311 9.70 -0.55 -17.99
N ARG A 312 9.98 -1.86 -17.93
CA ARG A 312 10.35 -2.70 -19.08
C ARG A 312 9.18 -3.50 -19.65
N SER A 313 7.97 -3.34 -19.12
CA SER A 313 6.77 -3.96 -19.67
C SER A 313 6.32 -3.25 -20.94
N MET A 314 5.69 -3.99 -21.87
CA MET A 314 4.97 -3.40 -23.01
C MET A 314 3.73 -2.61 -22.55
N LEU A 315 3.16 -2.96 -21.39
CA LEU A 315 2.00 -2.30 -20.79
C LEU A 315 2.42 -1.54 -19.52
N GLY A 316 1.97 -0.30 -19.37
CA GLY A 316 2.15 0.50 -18.16
C GLY A 316 0.95 1.40 -17.88
N TYR A 317 0.63 1.57 -16.61
CA TYR A 317 -0.39 2.50 -16.13
C TYR A 317 0.28 3.78 -15.61
N GLN A 318 -0.44 4.90 -15.72
CA GLN A 318 -0.06 6.20 -15.19
C GLN A 318 -1.25 6.84 -14.51
N TYR A 319 -0.99 7.65 -13.49
CA TYR A 319 -2.00 8.32 -12.67
C TYR A 319 -1.71 9.81 -12.61
N ASN A 320 -2.70 10.63 -12.93
CA ASN A 320 -2.66 12.06 -12.66
C ASN A 320 -3.31 12.27 -11.29
N CYS A 321 -2.47 12.49 -10.27
CA CYS A 321 -2.91 12.43 -8.88
C CYS A 321 -3.40 13.80 -8.38
N GLY A 322 -4.54 13.81 -7.70
CA GLY A 322 -4.96 14.95 -6.91
C GLY A 322 -4.06 15.11 -5.69
N PHE A 323 -3.62 16.34 -5.45
CA PHE A 323 -2.93 16.76 -4.25
C PHE A 323 -3.76 17.83 -3.54
N PHE A 324 -3.88 17.72 -2.23
CA PHE A 324 -4.36 18.83 -1.42
C PHE A 324 -3.67 18.89 -0.06
N GLN A 325 -3.65 20.09 0.50
CA GLN A 325 -3.34 20.33 1.90
C GLN A 325 -4.54 21.05 2.53
N ALA A 326 -5.07 20.48 3.60
CA ALA A 326 -6.22 21.00 4.32
C ALA A 326 -5.89 21.16 5.80
N ARG A 327 -6.31 22.28 6.41
CA ARG A 327 -6.15 22.54 7.84
C ARG A 327 -7.46 22.32 8.57
N LEU A 328 -7.44 21.60 9.69
CA LEU A 328 -8.60 21.50 10.57
C LEU A 328 -8.80 22.84 11.28
N LYS A 329 -9.98 23.45 11.12
CA LYS A 329 -10.31 24.74 11.76
C LYS A 329 -10.24 24.65 13.29
N THR A 330 -9.83 25.73 13.93
CA THR A 330 -9.81 25.84 15.40
C THR A 330 -11.16 26.34 15.94
N GLU A 331 -11.34 26.31 17.26
CA GLU A 331 -12.53 26.91 17.88
C GLU A 331 -12.61 28.43 17.62
N GLU A 332 -11.47 29.12 17.52
CA GLU A 332 -11.42 30.56 17.19
C GLU A 332 -11.92 30.84 15.76
N ASP A 333 -11.65 29.95 14.81
CA ASP A 333 -12.15 30.04 13.43
C ASP A 333 -13.69 29.88 13.37
N SER A 334 -14.26 29.15 14.33
CA SER A 334 -15.70 28.89 14.43
C SER A 334 -16.46 30.12 14.94
N GLY A 335 -15.86 30.87 15.88
CA GLY A 335 -16.43 32.10 16.42
C GLY A 335 -16.50 33.25 15.40
N ARG A 336 -15.53 33.35 14.48
CA ARG A 336 -15.53 34.37 13.41
C ARG A 336 -16.58 34.12 12.33
N ASN A 337 -16.94 32.85 12.08
CA ASN A 337 -17.98 32.53 11.10
C ASN A 337 -19.39 32.66 11.67
N ALA A 338 -19.60 32.47 12.98
CA ALA A 338 -20.91 32.68 13.61
C ALA A 338 -21.41 34.13 13.44
N GLU A 339 -20.51 35.12 13.51
CA GLU A 339 -20.81 36.54 13.22
C GLU A 339 -21.11 36.80 11.72
N ALA A 340 -20.63 35.94 10.81
CA ALA A 340 -20.85 36.07 9.37
C ALA A 340 -22.07 35.27 8.85
N THR A 341 -22.48 34.19 9.52
CA THR A 341 -23.58 33.31 9.10
C THR A 341 -24.97 33.81 9.47
N GLU A 342 -25.12 34.82 10.34
CA GLU A 342 -26.43 35.44 10.60
C GLU A 342 -27.01 36.19 9.38
N GLU A 343 -26.21 36.46 8.33
CA GLU A 343 -26.66 37.19 7.14
C GLU A 343 -27.15 36.31 5.97
N ASN A 344 -27.08 34.97 6.02
CA ASN A 344 -27.30 34.13 4.83
C ASN A 344 -28.01 32.79 5.10
N GLN A 345 -29.11 32.81 5.85
CA GLN A 345 -30.04 31.69 5.93
C GLN A 345 -31.34 32.00 5.19
N ASP A 346 -31.36 31.71 3.90
CA ASP A 346 -32.56 31.32 3.16
C ASP A 346 -32.09 30.68 1.85
N LEU A 347 -32.27 29.36 1.72
CA LEU A 347 -32.62 28.66 0.47
C LEU A 347 -32.61 27.14 0.72
N GLU A 348 -33.82 26.59 0.82
CA GLU A 348 -34.14 25.16 0.87
C GLU A 348 -33.78 24.45 -0.46
N TRP A 349 -33.26 23.23 -0.36
CA TRP A 349 -33.01 22.34 -1.49
C TRP A 349 -34.26 21.51 -1.80
N GLN A 350 -34.70 21.52 -3.06
CA GLN A 350 -35.66 20.56 -3.62
C GLN A 350 -34.95 19.67 -4.66
N CYS A 351 -35.02 18.35 -4.41
CA CYS A 351 -34.71 17.17 -5.23
C CYS A 351 -33.53 17.20 -6.21
#